data_AF-A0A8B7CV44-F1
#
_entry.id   AF-A0A8B7CV44-F1
#
_cell.length_a   1.000
_cell.length_b   1.000
_cell.length_c   1.000
_cell.angle_alpha   90.00
_cell.angle_beta   90.00
_cell.angle_gamma   90.00
#
_symmetry.space_group_name_H-M   'P 1'
#
loop_
_entity.id
_entity.type
_entity.pdbx_description
1 polymer ?
#
loop_
_entity_poly.entity_id
_entity_poly.type
_entity_poly.pdbx_seq_one_letter_code
_entity_poly.pdbx_strand_id
1 'polypeptide(L)'
;MAAVLDKIERAHQMYREGQHEEALGLYTEALALAKTKAQKIALHSNRAACYLKLHDFKKAAEECTSVLELDHQHTGALMLRAQTLVTLKDYQSALFDVNRLMELNPSSDVYQNLQARLRTQLSLAPIPESEEEALCLEEDEEFPPKRDTKIELPSSNPGVPITQTPNLEVSANLPSKPKGWEAIPKPKGHSGLDYSRWDRVEDDSSEEEEDDAEEQQPQYRFRVRTVGIRPVK
;
A
#
# COMPACT_ATOMS: atom_id res chain seq x y z
N MET A 1 40.31 12.86 -0.79
CA MET A 1 39.30 12.64 -1.85
C MET A 1 39.55 11.34 -2.58
N ALA A 2 40.79 11.06 -3.03
CA ALA A 2 41.15 9.79 -3.69
C ALA A 2 40.71 8.53 -2.91
N ALA A 3 40.97 8.49 -1.59
CA ALA A 3 40.58 7.33 -0.75
C ALA A 3 39.05 7.10 -0.63
N VAL A 4 38.21 8.11 -0.88
CA VAL A 4 36.75 7.95 -0.85
C VAL A 4 36.26 7.42 -2.19
N LEU A 5 36.82 7.92 -3.29
CA LEU A 5 36.50 7.48 -4.65
C LEU A 5 36.87 6.02 -4.85
N ASP A 6 38.07 5.61 -4.41
CA ASP A 6 38.54 4.22 -4.47
C ASP A 6 37.56 3.26 -3.75
N LYS A 7 37.12 3.63 -2.54
CA LYS A 7 36.12 2.84 -1.79
C LYS A 7 34.78 2.74 -2.51
N ILE A 8 34.32 3.84 -3.11
CA ILE A 8 33.08 3.88 -3.88
C ILE A 8 33.20 2.97 -5.11
N GLU A 9 34.27 3.09 -5.88
CA GLU A 9 34.52 2.26 -7.07
C GLU A 9 34.56 0.76 -6.72
N ARG A 10 35.23 0.40 -5.63
CA ARG A 10 35.23 -0.97 -5.12
C ARG A 10 33.83 -1.42 -4.71
N ALA A 11 33.07 -0.58 -4.01
CA ALA A 11 31.69 -0.90 -3.62
C ALA A 11 30.78 -1.12 -4.84
N HIS A 12 30.95 -0.34 -5.92
CA HIS A 12 30.24 -0.55 -7.17
C HIS A 12 30.63 -1.88 -7.84
N GLN A 13 31.90 -2.28 -7.74
CA GLN A 13 32.34 -3.59 -8.23
C GLN A 13 31.65 -4.73 -7.47
N MET A 14 31.72 -4.71 -6.13
CA MET A 14 31.06 -5.71 -5.28
C MET A 14 29.54 -5.77 -5.51
N TYR A 15 28.91 -4.61 -5.74
CA TYR A 15 27.48 -4.56 -6.08
C TYR A 15 27.16 -5.26 -7.40
N ARG A 16 28.01 -5.12 -8.42
CA ARG A 16 27.86 -5.82 -9.71
C ARG A 16 28.11 -7.33 -9.59
N GLU A 17 28.97 -7.73 -8.66
CA GLU A 17 29.28 -9.13 -8.36
C GLU A 17 28.22 -9.80 -7.48
N GLY A 18 27.21 -9.06 -7.00
CA GLY A 18 26.14 -9.58 -6.14
C GLY A 18 26.50 -9.60 -4.64
N GLN A 19 27.71 -9.17 -4.27
CA GLN A 19 28.16 -9.06 -2.88
C GLN A 19 27.63 -7.77 -2.23
N HIS A 20 26.32 -7.71 -2.04
CA HIS A 20 25.63 -6.50 -1.59
C HIS A 20 25.94 -6.14 -0.12
N GLU A 21 26.20 -7.12 0.75
CA GLU A 21 26.58 -6.88 2.15
C GLU A 21 27.97 -6.25 2.26
N GLU A 22 28.94 -6.76 1.50
CA GLU A 22 30.30 -6.19 1.46
C GLU A 22 30.29 -4.77 0.86
N ALA A 23 29.49 -4.57 -0.20
CA ALA A 23 29.27 -3.24 -0.77
C ALA A 23 28.72 -2.24 0.26
N LEU A 24 27.77 -2.66 1.10
CA LEU A 24 27.22 -1.82 2.17
C LEU A 24 28.29 -1.41 3.20
N GLY A 25 29.19 -2.31 3.56
CA GLY A 25 30.33 -2.01 4.44
C GLY A 25 31.20 -0.89 3.86
N LEU A 26 31.60 -1.04 2.60
CA LEU A 26 32.40 -0.04 1.90
C LEU A 26 31.68 1.31 1.73
N TYR A 27 30.38 1.29 1.40
CA TYR A 27 29.59 2.53 1.33
C TYR A 27 29.44 3.20 2.69
N THR A 28 29.34 2.45 3.79
CA THR A 28 29.26 3.00 5.15
C THR A 28 30.56 3.70 5.52
N GLU A 29 31.71 3.08 5.22
CA GLU A 29 33.00 3.72 5.41
C GLU A 29 33.18 4.97 4.53
N ALA A 30 32.73 4.91 3.27
CA ALA A 30 32.75 6.07 2.38
C ALA A 30 31.85 7.20 2.90
N LEU A 31 30.70 6.88 3.50
CA LEU A 31 29.76 7.85 4.09
C LEU A 31 30.40 8.59 5.27
N ALA A 32 31.15 7.89 6.12
CA ALA A 32 31.88 8.50 7.24
C ALA A 32 32.92 9.53 6.78
N LEU A 33 33.48 9.35 5.58
CA LEU A 33 34.47 10.24 4.98
C LEU A 33 33.85 11.32 4.08
N ALA A 34 32.55 11.23 3.78
CA ALA A 34 31.86 12.13 2.87
C ALA A 34 31.67 13.52 3.49
N LYS A 35 32.12 14.55 2.76
CA LYS A 35 32.08 15.95 3.24
C LYS A 35 30.97 16.76 2.61
N THR A 36 30.62 16.47 1.36
CA THR A 36 29.62 17.25 0.63
C THR A 36 28.25 16.61 0.71
N LYS A 37 27.21 17.46 0.66
CA LYS A 37 25.81 17.02 0.60
C LYS A 37 25.57 16.08 -0.59
N ALA A 38 26.09 16.43 -1.77
CA ALA A 38 25.95 15.63 -2.99
C ALA A 38 26.57 14.23 -2.85
N GLN A 39 27.74 14.11 -2.20
CA GLN A 39 28.35 12.81 -1.92
C GLN A 39 27.48 11.97 -0.98
N LYS A 40 26.96 12.57 0.10
CA LYS A 40 26.07 11.87 1.04
C LYS A 40 24.79 11.37 0.36
N ILE A 41 24.16 12.21 -0.47
CA ILE A 41 22.98 11.84 -1.27
C ILE A 41 23.26 10.62 -2.15
N ALA A 42 24.36 10.67 -2.92
CA ALA A 42 24.75 9.54 -3.79
C ALA A 42 25.01 8.25 -2.99
N LEU A 43 25.71 8.36 -1.85
CA LEU A 43 26.04 7.20 -1.01
C LEU A 43 24.81 6.58 -0.34
N HIS A 44 23.90 7.37 0.22
CA HIS A 44 22.63 6.87 0.73
C HIS A 44 21.79 6.22 -0.38
N SER A 45 21.77 6.81 -1.58
CA SER A 45 21.05 6.23 -2.72
C SER A 45 21.63 4.86 -3.15
N ASN A 46 22.96 4.73 -3.15
CA ASN A 46 23.64 3.47 -3.44
C ASN A 46 23.40 2.41 -2.33
N ARG A 47 23.39 2.82 -1.06
CA ARG A 47 23.04 1.94 0.07
C ARG A 47 21.59 1.46 -0.03
N ALA A 48 20.64 2.35 -0.37
CA ALA A 48 19.25 1.99 -0.61
C ALA A 48 19.14 0.91 -1.69
N ALA A 49 19.87 1.06 -2.81
CA ALA A 49 19.90 0.04 -3.86
C ALA A 49 20.44 -1.32 -3.36
N CYS A 50 21.47 -1.32 -2.51
CA CYS A 50 21.98 -2.55 -1.90
C CYS A 50 20.93 -3.22 -1.00
N TYR A 51 20.25 -2.46 -0.14
CA TYR A 51 19.20 -3.00 0.72
C TYR A 51 18.00 -3.54 -0.07
N LEU A 52 17.65 -2.91 -1.20
CA LEU A 52 16.62 -3.44 -2.09
C LEU A 52 17.02 -4.79 -2.69
N LYS A 53 18.30 -4.97 -3.04
CA LYS A 53 18.81 -6.27 -3.52
C LYS A 53 18.86 -7.32 -2.43
N LEU A 54 19.06 -6.92 -1.18
CA LEU A 54 19.00 -7.78 -0.01
C LEU A 54 17.57 -8.01 0.52
N HIS A 55 16.55 -7.46 -0.15
CA HIS A 55 15.15 -7.50 0.28
C HIS A 55 14.87 -6.91 1.67
N ASP A 56 15.78 -6.08 2.21
CA ASP A 56 15.57 -5.31 3.44
C ASP A 56 14.89 -3.98 3.09
N PHE A 57 13.59 -4.06 2.78
CA PHE A 57 12.81 -2.91 2.34
C PHE A 57 12.69 -1.82 3.41
N LYS A 58 12.75 -2.19 4.71
CA LYS A 58 12.69 -1.22 5.81
C LYS A 58 13.91 -0.32 5.81
N LYS A 59 15.11 -0.91 5.80
CA LYS A 59 16.36 -0.13 5.72
C LYS A 59 16.49 0.62 4.40
N ALA A 60 16.02 0.04 3.30
CA ALA A 60 15.99 0.76 2.02
C ALA A 60 15.16 2.06 2.11
N ALA A 61 14.00 2.02 2.76
CA ALA A 61 13.17 3.20 2.97
C ALA A 61 13.85 4.25 3.89
N GLU A 62 14.57 3.82 4.93
CA GLU A 62 15.36 4.69 5.82
C GLU A 62 16.55 5.37 5.10
N GLU A 63 17.21 4.66 4.18
CA GLU A 63 18.24 5.30 3.35
C GLU A 63 17.63 6.35 2.42
N CYS A 64 16.43 6.09 1.86
CA CYS A 64 15.71 7.10 1.10
C CYS A 64 15.25 8.28 1.97
N THR A 65 14.84 8.06 3.23
CA THR A 65 14.51 9.18 4.13
C THR A 65 15.73 10.05 4.39
N SER A 66 16.91 9.43 4.59
CA SER A 66 18.18 10.13 4.77
C SER A 66 18.53 11.00 3.54
N VAL A 67 18.24 10.53 2.32
CA VAL A 67 18.38 11.36 1.11
C VAL A 67 17.43 12.55 1.14
N LEU A 68 16.17 12.34 1.54
CA LEU A 68 15.13 13.38 1.55
C LEU A 68 15.31 14.42 2.66
N GLU A 69 15.98 14.06 3.76
CA GLU A 69 16.41 15.02 4.78
C GLU A 69 17.47 15.99 4.24
N LEU A 70 18.34 15.48 3.36
CA LEU A 70 19.32 16.32 2.66
C LEU A 70 18.61 17.12 1.57
N ASP A 71 17.99 16.45 0.60
CA ASP A 71 17.29 17.07 -0.51
C ASP A 71 15.81 16.65 -0.51
N HIS A 72 14.99 17.54 0.03
CA HIS A 72 13.57 17.32 0.19
C HIS A 72 12.82 17.18 -1.15
N GLN A 73 13.38 17.67 -2.26
CA GLN A 73 12.78 17.65 -3.59
C GLN A 73 13.38 16.59 -4.50
N HIS A 74 14.20 15.69 -3.95
CA HIS A 74 14.85 14.64 -4.73
C HIS A 74 13.83 13.63 -5.28
N THR A 75 13.42 13.83 -6.53
CA THR A 75 12.40 13.02 -7.22
C THR A 75 12.74 11.52 -7.22
N GLY A 76 14.01 11.16 -7.45
CA GLY A 76 14.45 9.77 -7.43
C GLY A 76 14.25 9.08 -6.08
N ALA A 77 14.52 9.76 -4.96
CA ALA A 77 14.39 9.22 -3.63
C ALA A 77 12.93 9.14 -3.19
N LEU A 78 12.10 10.13 -3.54
CA LEU A 78 10.64 10.07 -3.34
C LEU A 78 10.04 8.88 -4.09
N MET A 79 10.42 8.67 -5.35
CA MET A 79 9.92 7.55 -6.15
C MET A 79 10.38 6.21 -5.59
N LEU A 80 11.66 6.09 -5.25
CA LEU A 80 12.22 4.86 -4.71
C LEU A 80 11.60 4.51 -3.35
N ARG A 81 11.43 5.50 -2.47
CA ARG A 81 10.78 5.33 -1.16
C ARG A 81 9.32 4.93 -1.34
N ALA A 82 8.56 5.62 -2.18
CA ALA A 82 7.17 5.27 -2.47
C ALA A 82 7.05 3.81 -2.92
N GLN A 83 7.86 3.38 -3.91
CA GLN A 83 7.85 2.01 -4.41
C GLN A 83 8.24 0.98 -3.34
N THR A 84 9.17 1.31 -2.46
CA THR A 84 9.60 0.48 -1.32
C THR A 84 8.51 0.40 -0.24
N LEU A 85 7.77 1.49 -0.01
CA LEU A 85 6.64 1.50 0.92
C LEU A 85 5.46 0.68 0.37
N VAL A 86 5.26 0.65 -0.95
CA VAL A 86 4.29 -0.26 -1.60
C VAL A 86 4.64 -1.72 -1.32
N THR A 87 5.92 -2.11 -1.39
CA THR A 87 6.32 -3.50 -1.09
C THR A 87 6.15 -3.84 0.38
N LEU A 88 6.30 -2.85 1.26
CA LEU A 88 5.99 -2.94 2.70
C LEU A 88 4.48 -2.87 3.02
N LYS A 89 3.61 -2.68 2.02
CA LYS A 89 2.16 -2.47 2.16
C LYS A 89 1.77 -1.23 2.97
N ASP A 90 2.70 -0.29 3.17
CA ASP A 90 2.39 1.02 3.73
C ASP A 90 1.94 1.97 2.62
N TYR A 91 0.70 1.78 2.19
CA TYR A 91 0.13 2.53 1.07
C TYR A 91 -0.15 4.00 1.42
N GLN A 92 -0.37 4.33 2.70
CA GLN A 92 -0.61 5.70 3.13
C GLN A 92 0.66 6.55 2.98
N SER A 93 1.78 6.07 3.52
CA SER A 93 3.06 6.75 3.39
C SER A 93 3.53 6.80 1.93
N ALA A 94 3.31 5.73 1.16
CA ALA A 94 3.61 5.74 -0.27
C ALA A 94 2.79 6.80 -1.03
N LEU A 95 1.50 6.95 -0.71
CA LEU A 95 0.63 7.94 -1.35
C LEU A 95 1.08 9.37 -1.05
N PHE A 96 1.55 9.64 0.17
CA PHE A 96 2.12 10.93 0.54
C PHE A 96 3.30 11.32 -0.36
N ASP A 97 4.24 10.40 -0.57
CA ASP A 97 5.40 10.63 -1.44
C ASP A 97 5.01 10.84 -2.90
N VAL A 98 4.03 10.09 -3.39
CA VAL A 98 3.52 10.22 -4.76
C VAL A 98 2.80 11.55 -4.96
N ASN A 99 2.04 12.03 -3.98
CA ASN A 99 1.41 13.36 -4.05
C ASN A 99 2.47 14.45 -4.17
N ARG A 100 3.55 14.35 -3.39
CA ARG A 100 4.67 15.28 -3.49
C ARG A 100 5.35 15.24 -4.86
N LEU A 101 5.52 14.05 -5.45
CA LEU A 101 6.02 13.90 -6.81
C LEU A 101 5.12 14.58 -7.86
N MET A 102 3.80 14.50 -7.66
CA MET A 102 2.83 15.18 -8.53
C MET A 102 2.86 16.70 -8.37
N GLU A 103 3.13 17.22 -7.18
CA GLU A 103 3.33 18.66 -6.98
C GLU A 103 4.56 19.17 -7.76
N LEU A 104 5.62 18.35 -7.85
CA LEU A 104 6.84 18.70 -8.58
C LEU A 104 6.66 18.58 -10.10
N ASN A 105 6.02 17.50 -10.56
CA ASN A 105 5.75 17.28 -11.98
C ASN A 105 4.30 16.80 -12.20
N PRO A 106 3.33 17.73 -12.29
CA PRO A 106 1.90 17.38 -12.42
C PRO A 106 1.55 16.62 -13.70
N SER A 107 2.31 16.85 -14.77
CA SER A 107 2.08 16.27 -16.10
C SER A 107 2.60 14.82 -16.24
N SER A 108 3.15 14.22 -15.19
CA SER A 108 3.68 12.86 -15.27
C SER A 108 2.57 11.82 -15.12
N ASP A 109 2.23 11.14 -16.23
CA ASP A 109 1.29 10.03 -16.22
C ASP A 109 1.75 8.89 -15.30
N VAL A 110 3.06 8.70 -15.14
CA VAL A 110 3.63 7.67 -14.25
C VAL A 110 3.17 7.90 -12.81
N TYR A 111 3.18 9.14 -12.34
CA TYR A 111 2.82 9.48 -10.96
C TYR A 111 1.30 9.39 -10.76
N GLN A 112 0.52 9.85 -11.74
CA GLN A 112 -0.94 9.74 -11.70
C GLN A 112 -1.40 8.27 -11.68
N ASN A 113 -0.80 7.43 -12.52
CA ASN A 113 -1.09 5.99 -12.54
C ASN A 113 -0.70 5.30 -11.22
N LEU A 114 0.45 5.64 -10.64
CA LEU A 114 0.86 5.11 -9.35
C LEU A 114 -0.10 5.57 -8.23
N GLN A 115 -0.48 6.84 -8.21
CA GLN A 115 -1.43 7.40 -7.24
C GLN A 115 -2.79 6.69 -7.31
N ALA A 116 -3.32 6.50 -8.52
CA ALA A 116 -4.59 5.79 -8.74
C ALA A 116 -4.52 4.35 -8.21
N ARG A 117 -3.43 3.63 -8.51
CA ARG A 117 -3.19 2.27 -7.98
C ARG A 117 -3.12 2.24 -6.46
N LEU A 118 -2.48 3.22 -5.82
CA LEU A 118 -2.40 3.27 -4.35
C LEU A 118 -3.75 3.54 -3.70
N ARG A 119 -4.55 4.44 -4.29
CA ARG A 119 -5.91 4.71 -3.82
C ARG A 119 -6.82 3.49 -3.91
N THR A 120 -6.71 2.71 -4.99
CA THR A 120 -7.50 1.48 -5.10
C THR A 120 -7.05 0.44 -4.06
N GLN A 121 -5.74 0.26 -3.85
CA GLN A 121 -5.23 -0.63 -2.80
C GLN A 121 -5.72 -0.23 -1.39
N LEU A 122 -5.74 1.07 -1.09
CA LEU A 122 -6.28 1.58 0.18
C LEU A 122 -7.79 1.35 0.30
N SER A 123 -8.55 1.51 -0.77
CA SER A 123 -10.00 1.24 -0.77
C SER A 123 -10.33 -0.25 -0.65
N LEU A 124 -9.42 -1.13 -1.08
CA LEU A 124 -9.56 -2.59 -1.00
C LEU A 124 -9.02 -3.17 0.31
N ALA A 125 -8.34 -2.37 1.14
CA ALA A 125 -7.85 -2.82 2.42
C ALA A 125 -9.02 -3.30 3.29
N PRO A 126 -8.96 -4.52 3.88
CA PRO A 126 -10.02 -5.02 4.75
C PRO A 126 -10.30 -4.03 5.88
N ILE A 127 -11.58 -3.79 6.16
CA ILE A 127 -12.00 -3.07 7.37
C ILE A 127 -11.44 -3.86 8.56
N PRO A 128 -10.64 -3.26 9.45
CA PRO A 128 -10.12 -3.98 10.60
C PRO A 128 -11.29 -4.43 11.47
N GLU A 129 -11.53 -5.73 11.55
CA GLU A 129 -12.55 -6.37 12.40
C GLU A 129 -12.31 -6.12 13.91
N SER A 130 -11.19 -5.47 14.28
CA SER A 130 -10.71 -5.31 15.66
C SER A 130 -11.37 -4.18 16.47
N GLU A 131 -12.20 -3.32 15.88
CA GLU A 131 -12.86 -2.23 16.62
C GLU A 131 -14.26 -2.62 17.15
N GLU A 132 -14.87 -3.70 16.67
CA GLU A 132 -16.21 -4.12 17.09
C GLU A 132 -16.20 -5.03 18.34
N GLU A 133 -15.13 -5.79 18.59
CA GLU A 133 -15.04 -6.66 19.78
C GLU A 133 -14.80 -5.90 21.09
N ALA A 134 -14.32 -4.65 21.04
CA ALA A 134 -14.07 -3.83 22.23
C ALA A 134 -15.37 -3.32 22.91
N LEU A 135 -16.49 -3.31 22.20
CA LEU A 135 -17.79 -2.84 22.72
C LEU A 135 -18.61 -3.95 23.42
N CYS A 136 -18.18 -5.20 23.37
CA CYS A 136 -18.96 -6.35 23.86
C CYS A 136 -18.52 -6.91 25.22
N LEU A 137 -17.46 -6.38 25.85
CA LEU A 137 -16.86 -6.99 27.05
C LEU A 137 -17.12 -6.24 28.37
N GLU A 138 -17.96 -5.20 28.39
CA GLU A 138 -18.20 -4.42 29.62
C GLU A 138 -19.42 -4.85 30.46
N GLU A 139 -20.18 -5.89 30.11
CA GLU A 139 -21.44 -6.21 30.84
C GLU A 139 -21.42 -7.39 31.84
N ASP A 140 -20.35 -8.16 31.99
CA ASP A 140 -20.38 -9.39 32.81
C ASP A 140 -19.50 -9.38 34.09
N GLU A 141 -19.64 -8.38 34.97
CA GLU A 141 -19.12 -8.49 36.36
C GLU A 141 -20.25 -8.38 37.40
N GLU A 142 -21.00 -9.47 37.54
CA GLU A 142 -21.85 -9.74 38.70
C GLU A 142 -21.01 -10.22 39.91
N PHE A 143 -20.78 -9.28 40.85
CA PHE A 143 -20.74 -9.40 42.32
C PHE A 143 -20.18 -10.65 43.04
N PRO A 144 -19.42 -10.43 44.13
CA PRO A 144 -19.50 -11.28 45.33
C PRO A 144 -20.23 -10.57 46.49
N PRO A 145 -21.00 -11.30 47.33
CA PRO A 145 -21.77 -10.72 48.42
C PRO A 145 -21.04 -10.74 49.78
N LYS A 146 -21.61 -9.95 50.71
CA LYS A 146 -21.58 -10.02 52.20
C LYS A 146 -20.69 -8.98 52.89
N ARG A 147 -21.31 -8.20 53.79
CA ARG A 147 -21.37 -8.53 55.24
C ARG A 147 -22.23 -7.52 56.00
N ASP A 148 -23.14 -8.06 56.80
CA ASP A 148 -23.89 -7.32 57.81
C ASP A 148 -22.95 -6.81 58.91
N THR A 149 -22.72 -5.50 58.98
CA THR A 149 -22.21 -4.85 60.19
C THR A 149 -23.01 -3.60 60.47
N LYS A 150 -23.92 -3.75 61.44
CA LYS A 150 -24.60 -2.69 62.19
C LYS A 150 -23.57 -2.01 63.08
N ILE A 151 -23.33 -0.70 62.93
CA ILE A 151 -22.93 0.25 64.00
C ILE A 151 -23.20 1.71 63.53
N GLU A 152 -24.20 2.30 64.19
CA GLU A 152 -24.34 3.69 64.71
C GLU A 152 -24.19 4.95 63.82
N LEU A 153 -25.32 5.69 63.74
CA LEU A 153 -25.43 7.11 63.40
C LEU A 153 -24.78 8.02 64.45
N PRO A 154 -24.44 9.26 64.08
CA PRO A 154 -25.11 10.36 64.78
C PRO A 154 -25.70 11.46 63.86
N SER A 155 -26.91 11.82 64.27
CA SER A 155 -27.64 13.08 64.08
C SER A 155 -26.80 14.34 63.83
N SER A 156 -27.12 15.14 62.80
CA SER A 156 -28.02 16.30 62.94
C SER A 156 -28.02 17.25 61.72
N ASN A 157 -29.15 17.25 60.99
CA ASN A 157 -29.91 18.43 60.52
C ASN A 157 -29.35 19.41 59.43
N PRO A 158 -30.20 20.24 58.77
CA PRO A 158 -31.13 19.82 57.69
C PRO A 158 -31.13 20.80 56.47
N GLY A 159 -31.73 20.39 55.35
CA GLY A 159 -32.39 21.37 54.45
C GLY A 159 -32.39 21.09 52.94
N VAL A 160 -33.61 21.07 52.39
CA VAL A 160 -34.03 21.57 51.05
C VAL A 160 -33.99 20.50 49.91
N PRO A 161 -35.01 20.43 49.00
CA PRO A 161 -36.01 19.36 49.07
C PRO A 161 -36.10 18.49 47.81
N ILE A 162 -36.88 17.43 47.96
CA ILE A 162 -37.33 16.45 46.98
C ILE A 162 -38.14 17.13 45.87
N THR A 163 -37.72 16.97 44.61
CA THR A 163 -38.59 17.19 43.44
C THR A 163 -38.70 15.88 42.66
N GLN A 164 -39.84 15.26 42.88
CA GLN A 164 -40.63 14.34 42.05
C GLN A 164 -40.11 14.05 40.64
N THR A 165 -39.91 12.76 40.38
CA THR A 165 -39.95 12.12 39.06
C THR A 165 -41.28 12.38 38.37
N PRO A 166 -41.31 12.81 37.09
CA PRO A 166 -42.44 12.52 36.23
C PRO A 166 -42.21 11.16 35.56
N ASN A 167 -43.15 10.24 35.81
CA ASN A 167 -43.46 9.12 34.93
C ASN A 167 -43.58 9.65 33.50
N LEU A 168 -42.62 9.30 32.63
CA LEU A 168 -42.84 9.35 31.20
C LEU A 168 -43.13 7.94 30.74
N GLU A 169 -44.41 7.73 30.48
CA GLU A 169 -44.98 6.52 29.92
C GLU A 169 -44.20 6.09 28.68
N VAL A 170 -43.74 4.84 28.71
CA VAL A 170 -43.15 4.12 27.59
C VAL A 170 -44.23 4.02 26.50
N SER A 171 -44.19 4.93 25.54
CA SER A 171 -44.95 4.80 24.30
C SER A 171 -44.26 3.78 23.42
N ALA A 172 -44.73 2.54 23.52
CA ALA A 172 -44.39 1.46 22.61
C ALA A 172 -44.90 1.79 21.20
N ASN A 173 -44.00 2.29 20.35
CA ASN A 173 -44.16 2.26 18.90
C ASN A 173 -42.83 1.82 18.28
N LEU A 174 -42.55 0.51 18.37
CA LEU A 174 -41.61 -0.14 17.47
C LEU A 174 -42.20 -0.12 16.06
N PRO A 175 -41.51 0.43 15.03
CA PRO A 175 -41.86 0.11 13.66
C PRO A 175 -41.61 -1.38 13.42
N SER A 176 -42.68 -2.07 13.03
CA SER A 176 -42.68 -3.49 12.72
C SER A 176 -41.69 -3.81 11.60
N LYS A 177 -40.70 -4.67 11.91
CA LYS A 177 -39.89 -5.54 11.03
C LYS A 177 -39.26 -4.90 9.77
N PRO A 178 -37.92 -4.92 9.60
CA PRO A 178 -37.34 -4.61 8.30
C PRO A 178 -37.82 -5.64 7.29
N LYS A 179 -38.39 -5.15 6.19
CA LYS A 179 -38.79 -5.96 5.05
C LYS A 179 -37.53 -6.59 4.48
N GLY A 180 -37.44 -7.91 4.59
CA GLY A 180 -36.27 -8.69 4.19
C GLY A 180 -35.87 -8.39 2.75
N TRP A 181 -34.57 -8.53 2.48
CA TRP A 181 -33.89 -8.49 1.19
C TRP A 181 -34.82 -8.93 0.03
N GLU A 182 -35.43 -7.96 -0.65
CA GLU A 182 -36.16 -8.23 -1.88
C GLU A 182 -35.13 -8.54 -2.97
N ALA A 183 -35.21 -9.75 -3.54
CA ALA A 183 -34.32 -10.18 -4.59
C ALA A 183 -34.45 -9.26 -5.81
N ILE A 184 -33.36 -8.62 -6.22
CA ILE A 184 -33.30 -7.83 -7.46
C ILE A 184 -33.63 -8.77 -8.62
N PRO A 185 -34.65 -8.48 -9.45
CA PRO A 185 -34.99 -9.34 -10.58
C PRO A 185 -33.82 -9.38 -11.56
N LYS A 186 -33.43 -10.60 -11.98
CA LYS A 186 -32.36 -10.82 -12.94
C LYS A 186 -32.63 -9.99 -14.22
N PRO A 187 -31.63 -9.26 -14.75
CA PRO A 187 -31.81 -8.55 -16.01
C PRO A 187 -32.19 -9.55 -17.11
N LYS A 188 -33.32 -9.29 -17.78
CA LYS A 188 -33.76 -10.08 -18.94
C LYS A 188 -32.87 -9.73 -20.12
N GLY A 189 -31.81 -10.51 -20.29
CA GLY A 189 -30.88 -10.35 -21.41
C GLY A 189 -29.46 -10.72 -21.05
N HIS A 190 -29.24 -11.93 -20.54
CA HIS A 190 -27.91 -12.51 -20.61
C HIS A 190 -27.73 -13.10 -22.00
N SER A 191 -26.71 -12.57 -22.68
CA SER A 191 -26.17 -12.98 -23.97
C SER A 191 -26.33 -14.49 -24.24
N GLY A 192 -26.98 -14.83 -25.35
CA GLY A 192 -26.93 -16.18 -25.94
C GLY A 192 -25.54 -16.44 -26.53
N LEU A 193 -24.51 -16.39 -25.70
CA LEU A 193 -23.17 -16.86 -26.05
C LEU A 193 -23.19 -18.37 -25.89
N ASP A 194 -23.25 -19.05 -27.03
CA ASP A 194 -23.15 -20.50 -27.14
C ASP A 194 -21.69 -20.92 -26.88
N TYR A 195 -21.46 -21.52 -25.71
CA TYR A 195 -20.14 -21.99 -25.29
C TYR A 195 -19.73 -23.32 -25.96
N SER A 196 -20.58 -23.91 -26.80
CA SER A 196 -20.31 -25.17 -27.51
C SER A 196 -19.19 -25.07 -28.56
N ARG A 197 -18.61 -23.88 -28.76
CA ARG A 197 -17.54 -23.62 -29.73
C ARG A 197 -16.12 -23.83 -29.17
N TRP A 198 -15.96 -23.99 -27.86
CA TRP A 198 -14.64 -24.07 -27.21
C TRP A 198 -14.15 -25.51 -26.96
N ASP A 199 -14.92 -26.53 -27.33
CA ASP A 199 -14.64 -27.94 -27.03
C ASP A 199 -13.90 -28.71 -28.14
N ARG A 200 -13.30 -27.99 -29.10
CA ARG A 200 -12.40 -28.60 -30.09
C ARG A 200 -11.00 -28.02 -29.93
N VAL A 201 -10.27 -28.58 -28.98
CA VAL A 201 -8.80 -28.61 -29.03
C VAL A 201 -8.42 -29.67 -30.05
N GLU A 202 -8.07 -29.24 -31.26
CA GLU A 202 -7.35 -30.09 -32.20
C GLU A 202 -5.93 -30.23 -31.66
N ASP A 203 -5.59 -31.44 -31.25
CA ASP A 203 -4.27 -31.85 -30.80
C ASP A 203 -3.37 -31.92 -32.06
N ASP A 204 -2.77 -30.80 -32.44
CA ASP A 204 -1.74 -30.76 -33.48
C ASP A 204 -0.40 -31.19 -32.87
N SER A 205 -0.34 -32.48 -32.53
CA SER A 205 0.91 -33.19 -32.32
C SER A 205 1.44 -33.58 -33.70
N SER A 206 2.24 -32.70 -34.27
CA SER A 206 3.11 -33.00 -35.41
C SER A 206 4.57 -32.85 -34.98
N GLU A 207 5.20 -34.01 -34.79
CA GLU A 207 6.64 -34.20 -34.72
C GLU A 207 7.25 -33.87 -36.10
N GLU A 208 8.12 -32.88 -36.25
CA GLU A 208 9.13 -32.85 -37.32
C GLU A 208 10.41 -32.10 -36.87
N GLU A 209 11.48 -32.90 -36.75
CA GLU A 209 12.90 -32.74 -37.12
C GLU A 209 13.71 -31.42 -36.91
N GLU A 210 14.97 -31.66 -36.54
CA GLU A 210 16.09 -30.72 -36.38
C GLU A 210 16.41 -29.95 -37.67
N ASP A 211 16.64 -28.63 -37.56
CA ASP A 211 17.52 -27.91 -38.47
C ASP A 211 18.11 -26.66 -37.80
N ASP A 212 19.44 -26.57 -37.82
CA ASP A 212 20.26 -25.44 -37.40
C ASP A 212 19.94 -24.17 -38.23
N ALA A 213 19.44 -23.10 -37.60
CA ALA A 213 19.46 -21.76 -38.21
C ALA A 213 19.43 -20.62 -37.17
N GLU A 214 20.54 -19.89 -37.15
CA GLU A 214 20.86 -18.58 -36.59
C GLU A 214 19.71 -17.69 -36.06
N GLU A 215 19.93 -17.15 -34.86
CA GLU A 215 19.17 -16.07 -34.21
C GLU A 215 18.81 -14.92 -35.18
N GLN A 216 17.54 -14.82 -35.55
CA GLN A 216 16.97 -13.58 -36.09
C GLN A 216 15.86 -13.07 -35.17
N GLN A 217 16.14 -11.95 -34.51
CA GLN A 217 15.19 -11.22 -33.67
C GLN A 217 13.90 -10.89 -34.43
N PRO A 218 12.72 -10.96 -33.79
CA PRO A 218 11.47 -10.63 -34.46
C PRO A 218 11.39 -9.12 -34.78
N GLN A 219 11.39 -8.77 -36.06
CA GLN A 219 11.05 -7.43 -36.54
C GLN A 219 9.52 -7.22 -36.53
N TYR A 220 9.03 -6.52 -35.52
CA TYR A 220 7.64 -6.06 -35.49
C TYR A 220 7.41 -4.92 -36.50
N ARG A 221 6.59 -5.15 -37.53
CA ARG A 221 6.13 -4.12 -38.45
C ARG A 221 4.62 -3.89 -38.30
N PHE A 222 4.26 -2.80 -37.64
CA PHE A 222 2.87 -2.36 -37.53
C PHE A 222 2.40 -1.78 -38.87
N ARG A 223 1.35 -2.39 -39.46
CA ARG A 223 0.67 -1.84 -40.63
C ARG A 223 -0.56 -1.06 -40.17
N VAL A 224 -0.43 0.27 -40.12
CA VAL A 224 -1.57 1.17 -39.90
C VAL A 224 -2.40 1.21 -41.19
N ARG A 225 -3.63 0.68 -41.14
CA ARG A 225 -4.61 0.85 -42.22
C ARG A 225 -5.41 2.11 -41.92
N THR A 226 -5.23 3.17 -42.71
CA THR A 226 -6.07 4.36 -42.63
C THR A 226 -7.41 4.06 -43.29
N VAL A 227 -8.49 4.18 -42.52
CA VAL A 227 -9.87 4.08 -43.05
C VAL A 227 -10.24 5.45 -43.60
N GLY A 228 -10.40 5.56 -44.92
CA GLY A 228 -10.81 6.80 -45.58
C GLY A 228 -12.23 7.20 -45.21
N ILE A 229 -12.41 8.38 -44.62
CA ILE A 229 -13.71 8.97 -44.31
C ILE A 229 -14.22 9.65 -45.59
N ARG A 230 -15.39 9.21 -46.11
CA ARG A 230 -16.05 9.89 -47.22
C ARG A 230 -17.01 10.96 -46.68
N PRO A 231 -17.01 12.18 -47.23
CA PRO A 231 -18.00 13.19 -46.86
C PRO A 231 -19.36 12.85 -47.46
N VAL A 232 -20.41 12.97 -46.63
CA VAL A 232 -21.81 12.83 -47.03
C VAL A 232 -22.26 14.16 -47.66
N LYS A 233 -22.87 14.09 -48.84
CA LYS A 233 -23.56 15.22 -49.50
C LYS A 233 -25.03 15.22 -49.11
#